data_AF-A0A4Y2SYY7-F1
#
_entry.id   AF-A0A4Y2SYY7-F1
#
_cell.length_a   1.000
_cell.length_b   1.000
_cell.length_c   1.000
_cell.angle_alpha   90.00
_cell.angle_beta   90.00
_cell.angle_gamma   90.00
#
_symmetry.space_group_name_H-M   'P 1'
#
loop_
_entity.id
_entity.type
_entity.pdbx_description
1 polymer ?
#
loop_
_entity_poly.entity_id
_entity_poly.type
_entity_poly.pdbx_seq_one_letter_code
_entity_poly.pdbx_strand_id
1 'polypeptide(L)'
;DGKEDFKDELRSGRPPTSTTPDNIKRVRWMLADDRRLSLRMIAEELKISLDSFNNIAVSRRYKHFDWLHERLEEKFTLIPIPPLPDKQISGRYEKDFIDHRKNQLQMWVNRICRHPVLSQSEVWMHFLTCTDDKRWKSGKRNAEKDKLIGGSFFHAISTPSIPLENANVEKQIDLF
;
A
#
# COMPACT_ATOMS: atom_id res chain seq x y z
N ASP A 1 -5.58 -55.45 29.21
CA ASP A 1 -5.55 -53.99 29.37
C ASP A 1 -4.66 -53.34 28.34
N GLY A 2 -5.26 -52.96 27.20
CA GLY A 2 -4.61 -52.22 26.12
C GLY A 2 -4.95 -50.74 26.23
N LYS A 3 -3.93 -49.88 26.23
CA LYS A 3 -4.06 -48.46 25.90
C LYS A 3 -3.07 -48.19 24.77
N GLU A 4 -3.61 -48.02 23.57
CA GLU A 4 -2.85 -47.50 22.44
C GLU A 4 -2.90 -45.97 22.50
N ASP A 5 -1.73 -45.34 22.46
CA ASP A 5 -1.59 -43.90 22.29
C ASP A 5 -1.99 -43.52 20.86
N PHE A 6 -3.15 -42.89 20.71
CA PHE A 6 -3.54 -42.26 19.46
C PHE A 6 -2.69 -41.00 19.26
N LYS A 7 -1.80 -41.01 18.27
CA LYS A 7 -1.18 -39.78 17.76
C LYS A 7 -2.27 -38.95 17.10
N ASP A 8 -2.49 -37.74 17.58
CA ASP A 8 -3.30 -36.74 16.90
C ASP A 8 -2.74 -36.51 15.49
N GLU A 9 -3.49 -36.91 14.46
CA GLU A 9 -3.18 -36.52 13.09
C GLU A 9 -3.29 -35.00 12.98
N LEU A 10 -2.29 -34.37 12.35
CA LEU A 10 -2.33 -32.96 11.98
C LEU A 10 -3.59 -32.71 11.15
N ARG A 11 -4.60 -32.09 11.78
CA ARG A 11 -5.80 -31.64 11.08
C ARG A 11 -5.36 -30.82 9.87
N SER A 12 -5.77 -31.23 8.68
CA SER A 12 -5.57 -30.47 7.46
C SER A 12 -6.34 -29.15 7.59
N GLY A 13 -5.66 -28.11 8.04
CA GLY A 13 -6.20 -26.76 8.04
C GLY A 13 -6.68 -26.43 6.63
N ARG A 14 -7.87 -25.82 6.52
CA ARG A 14 -8.42 -25.35 5.25
C ARG A 14 -7.32 -24.60 4.50
N PRO A 15 -6.96 -24.99 3.26
CA PRO A 15 -5.91 -24.32 2.51
C PRO A 15 -6.26 -22.83 2.40
N PRO A 16 -5.29 -21.90 2.55
CA PRO A 16 -5.58 -20.48 2.48
C PRO A 16 -6.04 -20.15 1.07
N THR A 17 -7.35 -19.98 0.90
CA THR A 17 -7.95 -19.63 -0.38
C THR A 17 -7.61 -18.20 -0.79
N SER A 18 -7.14 -17.35 0.13
CA SER A 18 -6.81 -15.94 -0.13
C SER A 18 -5.45 -15.72 -0.80
N THR A 19 -4.50 -16.64 -0.63
CA THR A 19 -3.07 -16.38 -0.92
C THR A 19 -2.47 -17.43 -1.85
N THR A 20 -3.30 -18.03 -2.73
CA THR A 20 -2.82 -18.97 -3.73
C THR A 20 -2.03 -18.23 -4.83
N PRO A 21 -1.02 -18.86 -5.45
CA PRO A 21 -0.29 -18.29 -6.58
C PRO A 21 -1.20 -17.83 -7.72
N ASP A 22 -2.28 -18.58 -7.97
CA ASP A 22 -3.29 -18.24 -8.97
C ASP A 22 -4.05 -16.96 -8.64
N ASN A 23 -4.42 -16.78 -7.37
CA ASN A 23 -5.11 -15.57 -6.94
C ASN A 23 -4.18 -14.36 -7.00
N ILE A 24 -2.92 -14.50 -6.61
CA ILE A 24 -1.90 -13.45 -6.75
C ILE A 24 -1.72 -13.05 -8.22
N LYS A 25 -1.67 -14.04 -9.13
CA LYS A 25 -1.56 -13.80 -10.56
C LYS A 25 -2.78 -13.06 -11.10
N ARG A 26 -4.00 -13.47 -10.70
CA ARG A 26 -5.25 -12.80 -11.11
C ARG A 26 -5.36 -11.37 -10.57
N VAL A 27 -4.99 -11.11 -9.30
CA VAL A 27 -4.90 -9.74 -8.75
C VAL A 27 -3.99 -8.87 -9.61
N ARG A 28 -2.81 -9.39 -9.97
CA ARG A 28 -1.85 -8.66 -10.80
C ARG A 28 -2.42 -8.34 -12.19
N TRP A 29 -3.13 -9.28 -12.81
CA TRP A 29 -3.81 -9.04 -14.09
C TRP A 29 -4.93 -8.01 -13.97
N MET A 30 -5.78 -8.12 -12.96
CA MET A 30 -6.86 -7.16 -12.69
C MET A 30 -6.33 -5.75 -12.48
N LEU A 31 -5.31 -5.58 -11.62
CA LEU A 31 -4.70 -4.28 -11.36
C LEU A 31 -3.96 -3.71 -12.57
N ALA A 32 -3.42 -4.57 -13.44
CA ALA A 32 -2.74 -4.17 -14.66
C ALA A 32 -3.73 -3.71 -15.75
N ASP A 33 -4.89 -4.36 -15.83
CA ASP A 33 -5.93 -4.09 -16.84
C ASP A 33 -6.84 -2.91 -16.44
N ASP A 34 -7.33 -2.87 -15.20
CA ASP A 34 -8.10 -1.74 -14.67
C ASP A 34 -7.56 -1.29 -13.31
N ARG A 35 -6.83 -0.17 -13.36
CA ARG A 35 -6.21 0.46 -12.19
C ARG A 35 -7.23 1.10 -11.23
N ARG A 36 -8.52 1.21 -11.60
CA ARG A 36 -9.60 1.75 -10.76
C ARG A 36 -10.33 0.69 -9.95
N LEU A 37 -9.99 -0.59 -10.12
CA LEU A 37 -10.59 -1.69 -9.38
C LEU A 37 -10.39 -1.51 -7.86
N SER A 38 -11.51 -1.35 -7.14
CA SER A 38 -11.49 -1.25 -5.68
C SER A 38 -11.19 -2.60 -5.03
N LEU A 39 -10.68 -2.59 -3.79
CA LEU A 39 -10.44 -3.82 -3.01
C LEU A 39 -11.68 -4.73 -2.93
N ARG A 40 -12.89 -4.15 -3.02
CA ARG A 40 -14.16 -4.91 -3.06
C ARG A 40 -14.32 -5.71 -4.34
N MET A 41 -14.02 -5.10 -5.49
CA MET A 41 -14.12 -5.76 -6.80
C MET A 41 -13.08 -6.87 -6.95
N ILE A 42 -11.86 -6.65 -6.44
CA ILE A 42 -10.80 -7.67 -6.41
C ILE A 42 -11.19 -8.85 -5.52
N ALA A 43 -11.78 -8.58 -4.36
CA ALA A 43 -12.25 -9.63 -3.45
C ALA A 43 -13.40 -10.47 -4.07
N GLU A 44 -14.35 -9.83 -4.75
CA GLU A 44 -15.45 -10.49 -5.46
C GLU A 44 -14.94 -11.40 -6.60
N GLU A 45 -14.05 -10.89 -7.45
CA GLU A 45 -13.51 -11.64 -8.59
C GLU A 45 -12.70 -12.88 -8.16
N LEU A 46 -12.00 -12.78 -7.03
CA LEU A 46 -11.21 -13.88 -6.48
C LEU A 46 -12.00 -14.81 -5.58
N LYS A 47 -13.27 -14.50 -5.31
CA LYS A 47 -14.13 -15.22 -4.34
C LYS A 47 -13.47 -15.33 -2.96
N ILE A 48 -12.76 -14.29 -2.56
CA ILE A 48 -12.13 -14.17 -1.23
C ILE A 48 -13.02 -13.26 -0.40
N SER A 49 -13.31 -13.62 0.86
CA SER A 49 -14.08 -12.72 1.71
C SER A 49 -13.32 -11.41 1.94
N LEU A 50 -14.02 -10.28 1.86
CA LEU A 50 -13.49 -8.97 2.25
C LEU A 50 -12.86 -9.02 3.65
N ASP A 51 -13.44 -9.81 4.56
CA ASP A 51 -12.92 -10.04 5.91
C ASP A 51 -11.52 -10.66 5.93
N SER A 52 -11.15 -11.49 4.95
CA SER A 52 -9.80 -12.06 4.85
C SER A 52 -8.74 -11.02 4.50
N PHE A 53 -9.10 -9.97 3.76
CA PHE A 53 -8.22 -8.83 3.43
C PHE A 53 -8.22 -7.77 4.54
N ASN A 54 -9.35 -7.57 5.23
CA ASN A 54 -9.48 -6.65 6.36
C ASN A 54 -8.70 -7.09 7.62
N ASN A 55 -8.19 -8.33 7.65
CA ASN A 55 -7.47 -8.89 8.80
C ASN A 55 -5.96 -8.59 8.85
N ILE A 56 -5.39 -7.90 7.85
CA ILE A 56 -3.99 -7.44 7.90
C ILE A 56 -3.94 -6.07 8.57
N ALA A 57 -3.98 -6.08 9.90
CA ALA A 57 -3.80 -4.88 10.70
C ALA A 57 -2.29 -4.59 10.89
N VAL A 58 -1.86 -3.40 10.47
CA VAL A 58 -0.47 -2.96 10.58
C VAL A 58 -0.42 -1.66 11.39
N SER A 59 0.39 -1.65 12.44
CA SER A 59 0.59 -0.45 13.27
C SER A 59 1.78 0.37 12.76
N ARG A 60 1.57 1.68 12.58
CA ARG A 60 2.59 2.64 12.16
C ARG A 60 2.52 3.88 13.04
N ARG A 61 3.64 4.21 13.69
CA ARG A 61 3.80 5.47 14.43
C ARG A 61 4.03 6.64 13.47
N TYR A 62 3.79 7.87 13.92
CA TYR A 62 4.02 9.09 13.13
C TYR A 62 5.40 9.12 12.45
N LYS A 63 6.47 8.72 13.15
CA LYS A 63 7.83 8.67 12.57
C LYS A 63 7.96 7.72 11.37
N HIS A 64 7.10 6.71 11.24
CA HIS A 64 7.06 5.85 10.05
C HIS A 64 6.37 6.55 8.88
N PHE A 65 5.35 7.37 9.13
CA PHE A 65 4.74 8.23 8.10
C PHE A 65 5.73 9.28 7.61
N ASP A 66 6.44 9.94 8.54
CA ASP A 66 7.51 10.90 8.24
C ASP A 66 8.57 10.29 7.30
N TRP A 67 9.06 9.09 7.64
CA TRP A 67 9.99 8.36 6.79
C TRP A 67 9.41 8.02 5.41
N LEU A 68 8.15 7.58 5.34
CA LEU A 68 7.52 7.25 4.06
C LEU A 68 7.36 8.50 3.18
N HIS A 69 6.96 9.62 3.78
CA HIS A 69 6.81 10.90 3.09
C HIS A 69 8.11 11.33 2.42
N GLU A 70 9.24 11.28 3.15
CA GLU A 70 10.57 11.56 2.57
C GLU A 70 10.87 10.66 1.35
N ARG A 71 10.57 9.36 1.43
CA ARG A 71 10.82 8.44 0.32
C ARG A 71 9.94 8.74 -0.90
N LEU A 72 8.69 9.17 -0.67
CA LEU A 72 7.79 9.58 -1.75
C LEU A 72 8.27 10.89 -2.40
N GLU A 73 8.69 11.87 -1.62
CA GLU A 73 9.21 13.16 -2.12
C GLU A 73 10.50 12.99 -2.93
N GLU A 74 11.44 12.19 -2.43
CA GLU A 74 12.70 11.90 -3.14
C GLU A 74 12.47 11.19 -4.47
N LYS A 75 11.51 10.26 -4.50
CA LYS A 75 11.25 9.42 -5.68
C LYS A 75 10.41 10.13 -6.74
N PHE A 76 9.34 10.78 -6.33
CA PHE A 76 8.31 11.29 -7.23
C PHE A 76 8.38 12.81 -7.37
N THR A 77 9.49 13.33 -7.86
CA THR A 77 9.77 14.78 -7.87
C THR A 77 8.80 15.64 -8.70
N LEU A 78 8.06 15.04 -9.64
CA LEU A 78 7.01 15.74 -10.42
C LEU A 78 5.60 15.56 -9.85
N ILE A 79 5.43 14.78 -8.79
CA ILE A 79 4.14 14.54 -8.15
C ILE A 79 4.14 15.29 -6.82
N PRO A 80 3.22 16.25 -6.61
CA PRO A 80 3.12 16.94 -5.33
C PRO A 80 2.67 15.96 -4.25
N ILE A 81 3.57 15.66 -3.30
CA ILE A 81 3.25 14.80 -2.17
C ILE A 81 2.39 15.60 -1.17
N PRO A 82 1.22 15.10 -0.74
CA PRO A 82 0.41 15.79 0.26
C PRO A 82 1.20 15.98 1.57
N PRO A 83 1.14 17.15 2.22
CA PRO A 83 1.90 17.40 3.44
C PRO A 83 1.39 16.56 4.62
N LEU A 84 2.30 16.16 5.50
CA LEU A 84 1.97 15.55 6.79
C LEU A 84 1.55 16.60 7.83
N PRO A 85 0.73 16.22 8.84
CA PRO A 85 0.41 17.11 9.96
C PRO A 85 1.64 17.40 10.81
N ASP A 86 1.69 18.59 11.42
CA ASP A 86 2.91 19.09 12.06
C ASP A 86 3.52 18.21 13.15
N LYS A 87 4.85 18.31 13.21
CA LYS A 87 5.66 17.74 14.29
C LYS A 87 5.50 18.60 15.55
N GLN A 88 4.71 18.13 16.49
CA GLN A 88 4.57 18.77 17.80
C GLN A 88 5.31 18.00 18.90
N ILE A 89 6.10 18.72 19.71
CA ILE A 89 6.88 18.17 20.84
C ILE A 89 6.12 18.36 22.16
N SER A 90 5.71 19.60 22.47
CA SER A 90 4.92 19.92 23.67
C SER A 90 3.45 19.54 23.48
N GLY A 91 2.75 19.06 24.50
CA GLY A 91 1.33 18.68 24.37
C GLY A 91 1.06 17.49 23.42
N ARG A 92 2.10 16.77 22.96
CA ARG A 92 1.97 15.69 21.96
C ARG A 92 1.13 14.48 22.38
N TYR A 93 0.80 14.42 23.67
CA TYR A 93 -0.04 13.37 24.27
C TYR A 93 -1.46 13.87 24.61
N GLU A 94 -1.76 15.14 24.34
CA GLU A 94 -3.09 15.69 24.55
C GLU A 94 -4.08 15.04 23.57
N LYS A 95 -5.26 14.71 24.08
CA LYS A 95 -6.27 13.96 23.32
C LYS A 95 -6.69 14.70 22.05
N ASP A 96 -6.96 15.99 22.17
CA ASP A 96 -7.41 16.81 21.03
C ASP A 96 -6.35 16.88 19.95
N PHE A 97 -5.08 17.00 20.35
CA PHE A 97 -3.95 16.94 19.43
C PHE A 97 -3.85 15.58 18.72
N ILE A 98 -3.97 14.48 19.46
CA ILE A 98 -3.93 13.12 18.89
C ILE A 98 -5.10 12.90 17.92
N ASP A 99 -6.32 13.29 18.29
CA ASP A 99 -7.52 13.10 17.48
C ASP A 99 -7.46 13.94 16.20
N HIS A 100 -7.02 15.20 16.32
CA HIS A 100 -6.79 16.07 15.17
C HIS A 100 -5.73 15.51 14.22
N ARG A 101 -4.58 15.07 14.75
CA ARG A 101 -3.51 14.45 13.96
C ARG A 101 -4.00 13.16 13.28
N LYS A 102 -4.79 12.33 13.94
CA LYS A 102 -5.37 11.11 13.34
C LYS A 102 -6.24 11.45 12.14
N ASN A 103 -7.10 12.46 12.25
CA ASN A 103 -7.93 12.89 11.14
C ASN A 103 -7.08 13.36 9.93
N GLN A 104 -6.08 14.21 10.18
CA GLN A 104 -5.18 14.67 9.12
C GLN A 104 -4.38 13.52 8.47
N LEU A 105 -3.88 12.57 9.27
CA LEU A 105 -3.21 11.37 8.74
C LEU A 105 -4.17 10.51 7.90
N GLN A 106 -5.44 10.39 8.29
CA GLN A 106 -6.45 9.68 7.51
C GLN A 106 -6.69 10.36 6.16
N MET A 107 -6.78 11.70 6.14
CA MET A 107 -6.89 12.46 4.90
C MET A 107 -5.64 12.29 4.01
N TRP A 108 -4.45 12.26 4.62
CA TRP A 108 -3.20 12.00 3.91
C TRP A 108 -3.20 10.62 3.24
N VAL A 109 -3.50 9.56 4.01
CA VAL A 109 -3.64 8.18 3.50
C VAL A 109 -4.66 8.12 2.36
N ASN A 110 -5.81 8.75 2.54
CA ASN A 110 -6.88 8.82 1.55
C ASN A 110 -6.43 9.46 0.22
N ARG A 111 -5.55 10.46 0.26
CA ARG A 111 -4.98 11.10 -0.93
C ARG A 111 -3.98 10.17 -1.62
N ILE A 112 -3.07 9.55 -0.87
CA ILE A 112 -2.10 8.59 -1.43
C ILE A 112 -2.82 7.41 -2.09
N CYS A 113 -3.85 6.85 -1.46
CA CYS A 113 -4.64 5.74 -2.01
C CYS A 113 -5.34 6.06 -3.33
N ARG A 114 -5.81 7.30 -3.52
CA ARG A 114 -6.52 7.72 -4.74
C ARG A 114 -5.57 8.03 -5.90
N HIS A 115 -4.34 8.40 -5.58
CA HIS A 115 -3.38 8.78 -6.61
C HIS A 115 -2.92 7.56 -7.44
N PRO A 116 -3.02 7.60 -8.78
CA PRO A 116 -2.79 6.44 -9.65
C PRO A 116 -1.35 5.91 -9.63
N VAL A 117 -0.36 6.78 -9.42
CA VAL A 117 1.06 6.40 -9.32
C VAL A 117 1.47 6.04 -7.89
N LEU A 118 1.23 6.93 -6.90
CA LEU A 118 1.70 6.73 -5.52
C LEU A 118 1.12 5.47 -4.86
N SER A 119 -0.18 5.19 -5.07
CA SER A 119 -0.86 4.00 -4.51
C SER A 119 -0.32 2.67 -5.03
N GLN A 120 0.38 2.69 -6.16
CA GLN A 120 0.98 1.50 -6.79
C GLN A 120 2.46 1.33 -6.44
N SER A 121 3.05 2.28 -5.73
CA SER A 121 4.46 2.23 -5.39
C SER A 121 4.77 1.08 -4.41
N GLU A 122 5.90 0.40 -4.61
CA GLU A 122 6.33 -0.70 -3.74
C GLU A 122 6.52 -0.25 -2.29
N VAL A 123 7.05 0.96 -2.08
CA VAL A 123 7.28 1.53 -0.74
C VAL A 123 5.97 1.78 0.00
N TRP A 124 4.91 2.20 -0.71
CA TRP A 124 3.57 2.36 -0.16
C TRP A 124 2.96 1.00 0.21
N MET A 125 3.04 0.03 -0.69
CA MET A 125 2.49 -1.31 -0.46
C MET A 125 3.18 -1.99 0.73
N HIS A 126 4.51 -1.87 0.83
CA HIS A 126 5.29 -2.35 1.98
C HIS A 126 4.86 -1.66 3.29
N PHE A 127 4.61 -0.35 3.24
CA PHE A 127 4.14 0.40 4.40
C PHE A 127 2.80 -0.12 4.94
N LEU A 128 1.83 -0.40 4.06
CA LEU A 128 0.50 -0.85 4.44
C LEU A 128 0.42 -2.32 4.86
N THR A 129 1.23 -3.19 4.26
CA THR A 129 1.01 -4.65 4.36
C THR A 129 2.03 -5.38 5.23
N CYS A 130 3.18 -4.77 5.52
CA CYS A 130 4.24 -5.46 6.26
C CYS A 130 3.92 -5.55 7.77
N THR A 131 3.57 -6.76 8.23
CA THR A 131 3.26 -7.08 9.63
C THR A 131 4.48 -7.54 10.45
N ASP A 132 5.56 -7.97 9.80
CA ASP A 132 6.77 -8.50 10.46
C ASP A 132 7.85 -7.44 10.61
N ASP A 133 8.40 -7.30 11.82
CA ASP A 133 9.38 -6.27 12.16
C ASP A 133 10.73 -6.43 11.43
N LYS A 134 11.18 -7.67 11.20
CA LYS A 134 12.45 -7.91 10.50
C LYS A 134 12.31 -7.56 9.02
N ARG A 135 11.22 -8.00 8.39
CA ARG A 135 10.85 -7.64 7.02
C ARG A 135 10.64 -6.14 6.87
N TRP A 136 10.01 -5.48 7.85
CA TRP A 136 9.85 -4.03 7.87
C TRP A 136 11.21 -3.32 7.76
N LYS A 137 12.17 -3.67 8.64
CA LYS A 137 13.53 -3.11 8.62
C LYS A 137 14.25 -3.36 7.30
N SER A 138 14.11 -4.56 6.73
CA SER A 138 14.72 -4.91 5.45
C SER A 138 14.13 -4.08 4.30
N GLY A 139 12.80 -4.04 4.18
CA GLY A 139 12.13 -3.27 3.14
C GLY A 139 12.36 -1.75 3.27
N LYS A 140 12.45 -1.24 4.50
CA LYS A 140 12.85 0.15 4.78
C LYS A 140 14.22 0.47 4.17
N ARG A 141 15.23 -0.38 4.43
CA ARG A 141 16.58 -0.24 3.88
C ARG A 141 16.63 -0.43 2.37
N ASN A 142 15.75 -1.26 1.81
CA ASN A 142 15.67 -1.45 0.37
C ASN A 142 15.13 -0.20 -0.33
N ALA A 143 14.05 0.40 0.22
CA ALA A 143 13.49 1.65 -0.30
C ALA A 143 14.48 2.82 -0.21
N GLU A 144 15.31 2.87 0.84
CA GLU A 144 16.40 3.86 0.98
C GLU A 144 17.54 3.69 -0.04
N LYS A 145 17.62 2.54 -0.72
CA LYS A 145 18.64 2.24 -1.74
C LYS A 145 18.08 2.31 -3.16
N ASP A 146 16.84 2.76 -3.33
CA ASP A 146 16.22 2.88 -4.65
C ASP A 146 17.06 3.81 -5.53
N LYS A 147 17.40 3.33 -6.72
CA LYS A 147 18.19 4.07 -7.70
C LYS A 147 17.32 4.91 -8.64
N LEU A 148 16.02 4.60 -8.71
CA LEU A 148 15.05 5.26 -9.59
C LEU A 148 14.38 6.41 -8.85
N ILE A 149 15.19 7.36 -8.39
CA ILE A 149 14.77 8.57 -7.69
C ILE A 149 15.12 9.83 -8.50
N GLY A 150 14.47 10.95 -8.22
CA GLY A 150 14.72 12.20 -8.94
C GLY A 150 14.62 12.05 -10.46
N GLY A 151 15.61 12.58 -11.19
CA GLY A 151 15.66 12.46 -12.65
C GLY A 151 15.76 11.01 -13.16
N SER A 152 16.33 10.09 -12.38
CA SER A 152 16.43 8.69 -12.80
C SER A 152 15.08 7.98 -12.81
N PHE A 153 14.06 8.54 -12.13
CA PHE A 153 12.69 8.02 -12.17
C PHE A 153 12.11 8.01 -13.59
N PHE A 154 12.52 8.94 -14.47
CA PHE A 154 12.02 8.99 -15.84
C PHE A 154 12.34 7.73 -16.66
N HIS A 155 13.37 6.96 -16.28
CA HIS A 155 13.66 5.67 -16.93
C HIS A 155 12.62 4.59 -16.62
N ALA A 156 11.80 4.78 -15.58
CA ALA A 156 10.71 3.88 -15.23
C ALA A 156 9.38 4.25 -15.91
N ILE A 157 9.34 5.36 -16.65
CA ILE A 157 8.14 5.86 -17.32
C ILE A 157 8.22 5.51 -18.80
N SER A 158 7.20 4.84 -19.32
CA SER A 158 7.00 4.66 -20.75
C SER A 158 6.01 5.71 -21.25
N THR A 159 6.43 6.53 -22.21
CA THR A 159 5.52 7.43 -22.90
C THR A 159 4.83 6.70 -24.05
N PRO A 160 3.52 6.94 -24.28
CA PRO A 160 2.84 6.44 -25.47
C PRO A 160 3.54 6.95 -26.74
N SER A 161 3.64 6.10 -27.76
CA SER A 161 4.19 6.50 -29.07
C SER A 161 3.26 7.42 -29.86
N ILE A 162 1.98 7.46 -29.48
CA ILE A 162 0.96 8.30 -30.08
C ILE A 162 0.86 9.60 -29.26
N PRO A 163 0.91 10.78 -29.90
CA PRO A 163 0.69 12.04 -29.21
C PRO A 163 -0.62 12.04 -28.44
N LEU A 164 -0.57 12.44 -27.17
CA LEU A 164 -1.75 12.57 -26.35
C LEU A 164 -2.50 13.84 -26.74
N GLU A 165 -3.78 13.72 -27.09
CA GLU A 165 -4.65 14.88 -27.27
C GLU A 165 -4.98 15.49 -25.91
N ASN A 166 -4.73 16.80 -25.75
CA ASN A 166 -4.95 17.53 -24.50
C ASN A 166 -6.37 17.34 -23.95
N ALA A 167 -7.39 17.36 -24.81
CA ALA A 167 -8.79 17.18 -24.41
C ALA A 167 -9.07 15.81 -23.77
N ASN A 168 -8.35 14.76 -24.16
CA ASN A 168 -8.48 13.43 -23.56
C ASN A 168 -7.71 13.33 -22.24
N VAL A 169 -6.57 14.02 -22.14
CA VAL A 169 -5.78 14.09 -20.90
C VAL A 169 -6.55 14.84 -19.82
N GLU A 170 -7.12 16.01 -20.12
CA GLU A 170 -7.90 16.81 -19.17
C GLU A 170 -9.08 16.02 -18.60
N LYS A 171 -9.86 15.32 -19.43
CA LYS A 171 -10.96 14.46 -18.97
C LYS A 171 -10.51 13.35 -18.02
N GLN A 172 -9.28 12.86 -18.15
CA GLN A 172 -8.73 11.86 -17.23
C GLN A 172 -8.24 12.50 -15.93
N ILE A 173 -7.80 13.76 -15.95
CA ILE A 173 -7.35 14.49 -14.76
C ILE A 173 -8.50 14.68 -13.76
N ASP A 174 -9.69 15.02 -14.24
CA ASP A 174 -10.89 15.20 -13.40
C ASP A 174 -11.37 13.90 -12.72
N LEU A 175 -10.82 12.75 -13.13
CA LEU A 175 -11.13 11.44 -12.58
C LEU A 175 -10.11 10.96 -11.54
N PHE A 176 -9.10 11.77 -11.20
CA PHE A 176 -8.09 11.48 -10.17
C PHE A 176 -8.36 12.15 -8.82
#